data_AF-A0A3A4PVF5-F1
#
_entry.id   AF-A0A3A4PVF5-F1
#
_cell.length_a   1.000
_cell.length_b   1.000
_cell.length_c   1.000
_cell.angle_alpha   90.00
_cell.angle_beta   90.00
_cell.angle_gamma   90.00
#
_symmetry.space_group_name_H-M   'P 1'
#
loop_
_entity.id
_entity.type
_entity.pdbx_description
1 polymer ?
#
loop_
_entity_poly.entity_id
_entity_poly.type
_entity_poly.pdbx_seq_one_letter_code
_entity_poly.pdbx_strand_id
1 'polypeptide(L)'
;MEMQKPAPVIQPWTKEFWKATKQGKLLIQHCDDCNANIFFPKKVCPECWSGRLNWMESSGKGHVYTFTTMLDMVEPKFMGDLPYVIAMVDLTEGIRMTTRIINCKPDDVAIGMKVEVVFEDISPDCALPVFQPADPSLRLSSPEDDNETSATATPEPAMGPDNYQTILYEIGKTCDGECTITLNRPDKYNAINRQMAVELIDAFRRVRNEASIGVVVLAGAGEKAFCTGGDLEIFPSLAEHQNSLNWLSHEGLDVQRAITSCEKV
;
A
#
# COMPACT_ATOMS: atom_id res chain seq x y z
N MET A 1 2.86 21.44 18.60
CA MET A 1 3.36 20.26 19.34
C MET A 1 4.20 19.48 18.37
N GLU A 2 5.46 19.17 18.68
CA GLU A 2 6.37 18.51 17.75
C GLU A 2 5.84 17.12 17.38
N MET A 3 5.63 16.85 16.10
CA MET A 3 4.97 15.65 15.60
C MET A 3 5.97 14.52 15.38
N GLN A 4 6.48 13.97 16.49
CA GLN A 4 7.46 12.87 16.44
C GLN A 4 6.82 11.57 15.91
N LYS A 5 7.48 10.92 14.96
CA LYS A 5 7.12 9.58 14.45
C LYS A 5 7.22 8.54 15.58
N PRO A 6 6.36 7.50 15.59
CA PRO A 6 6.38 6.48 16.63
C PRO A 6 7.67 5.64 16.57
N ALA A 7 8.38 5.53 17.69
CA ALA A 7 9.49 4.61 17.85
C ALA A 7 8.98 3.17 18.10
N PRO A 8 9.70 2.12 17.64
CA PRO A 8 9.33 0.74 17.90
C PRO A 8 9.47 0.39 19.38
N VAL A 9 8.52 -0.36 19.92
CA VAL A 9 8.58 -0.86 21.30
C VAL A 9 9.58 -2.02 21.38
N ILE A 10 10.73 -1.78 22.01
CA ILE A 10 11.77 -2.82 22.21
C ILE A 10 11.24 -3.91 23.14
N GLN A 11 11.01 -5.10 22.57
CA GLN A 11 10.72 -6.32 23.31
C GLN A 11 12.02 -7.09 23.65
N PRO A 12 12.06 -7.90 24.73
CA PRO A 12 13.27 -8.66 25.11
C PRO A 12 13.89 -9.49 23.97
N TRP A 13 13.09 -10.15 23.14
CA TRP A 13 13.54 -10.95 21.99
C TRP A 13 13.92 -10.12 20.75
N THR A 14 13.68 -8.81 20.77
CA THR A 14 14.09 -7.85 19.71
C THR A 14 15.28 -6.98 20.13
N LYS A 15 15.73 -7.07 21.40
CA LYS A 15 16.72 -6.17 21.98
C LYS A 15 18.06 -6.19 21.24
N GLU A 16 18.59 -7.39 20.96
CA GLU A 16 19.87 -7.52 20.25
C GLU A 16 19.78 -7.05 18.79
N PHE A 17 18.63 -7.23 18.12
CA PHE A 17 18.36 -6.65 16.80
C PHE A 17 18.47 -5.13 16.82
N TRP A 18 17.70 -4.44 17.69
CA TRP A 18 17.72 -2.98 17.74
C TRP A 18 19.08 -2.43 18.14
N LYS A 19 19.75 -3.05 19.12
CA LYS A 19 21.14 -2.72 19.48
C LYS A 19 22.11 -2.84 18.31
N ALA A 20 21.95 -3.84 17.44
CA ALA A 20 22.77 -4.01 16.25
C ALA A 20 22.44 -2.97 15.15
N THR A 21 21.17 -2.60 14.97
CA THR A 21 20.80 -1.52 14.01
C THR A 21 21.49 -0.20 14.34
N LYS A 22 21.58 0.18 15.63
CA LYS A 22 22.35 1.35 16.10
C LYS A 22 23.87 1.24 15.87
N GLN A 23 24.38 0.04 15.59
CA GLN A 23 25.78 -0.23 15.25
C GLN A 23 26.01 -0.37 13.74
N GLY A 24 24.99 -0.07 12.91
CA GLY A 24 25.06 -0.22 11.45
C GLY A 24 25.04 -1.67 10.99
N LYS A 25 24.48 -2.59 11.78
CA LYS A 25 24.45 -4.04 11.51
C LYS A 25 23.02 -4.56 11.37
N LEU A 26 22.74 -5.27 10.29
CA LEU A 26 21.49 -5.99 10.11
C LEU A 26 21.63 -7.41 10.65
N LEU A 27 20.96 -7.72 11.76
CA LEU A 27 20.87 -9.08 12.27
C LEU A 27 19.58 -9.78 11.81
N ILE A 28 19.72 -11.05 11.51
CA ILE A 28 18.62 -11.98 11.21
C ILE A 28 18.70 -13.15 12.18
N GLN A 29 17.61 -13.89 12.35
CA GLN A 29 17.64 -15.11 13.15
C GLN A 29 17.90 -16.33 12.27
N HIS A 30 18.60 -17.32 12.81
CA HIS A 30 18.81 -18.63 12.21
C HIS A 30 18.33 -19.70 13.18
N CYS A 31 17.63 -20.72 12.70
CA CYS A 31 17.16 -21.84 13.51
C CYS A 31 18.05 -23.08 13.35
N ASP A 32 18.75 -23.47 14.41
CA ASP A 32 19.68 -24.62 14.41
C ASP A 32 19.00 -25.98 14.09
N ASP A 33 17.67 -26.06 14.25
CA ASP A 33 16.93 -27.33 14.13
C ASP A 33 16.42 -27.62 12.72
N CYS A 34 16.11 -26.58 11.95
CA CYS A 34 15.59 -26.68 10.58
C CYS A 34 16.41 -25.89 9.56
N ASN A 35 17.49 -25.25 9.99
CA ASN A 35 18.38 -24.42 9.18
C ASN A 35 17.66 -23.22 8.49
N ALA A 36 16.48 -22.83 8.98
CA ALA A 36 15.71 -21.71 8.43
C ALA A 36 16.27 -20.35 8.87
N ASN A 37 16.40 -19.43 7.91
CA ASN A 37 16.66 -18.02 8.16
C ASN A 37 15.33 -17.28 8.38
N ILE A 38 15.28 -16.40 9.38
CA ILE A 38 14.04 -15.84 9.93
C ILE A 38 14.17 -14.33 10.12
N PHE A 39 13.18 -13.61 9.59
CA PHE A 39 12.96 -12.19 9.80
C PHE A 39 11.45 -11.89 9.73
N PHE A 40 10.87 -10.96 10.48
CA PHE A 40 11.41 -10.17 11.61
C PHE A 40 11.59 -11.03 12.88
N PRO A 41 12.51 -10.68 13.82
CA PRO A 41 12.78 -11.47 15.02
C PRO A 41 11.57 -12.02 15.80
N LYS A 42 11.61 -13.32 16.08
CA LYS A 42 10.59 -14.12 16.77
C LYS A 42 11.13 -14.71 18.08
N LYS A 43 10.21 -15.24 18.89
CA LYS A 43 10.51 -16.05 20.10
C LYS A 43 10.79 -17.52 19.78
N VAL A 44 10.19 -18.01 18.69
CA VAL A 44 10.24 -19.41 18.22
C VAL A 44 10.27 -19.41 16.69
N CYS A 45 10.85 -20.45 16.10
CA CYS A 45 10.91 -20.65 14.66
C CYS A 45 9.49 -20.77 14.07
N PRO A 46 9.13 -20.03 13.00
CA PRO A 46 7.83 -20.18 12.35
C PRO A 46 7.69 -21.52 11.60
N GLU A 47 8.81 -22.11 11.15
CA GLU A 47 8.80 -23.36 10.37
C GLU A 47 8.66 -24.60 11.26
N CYS A 48 9.44 -24.69 12.35
CA CYS A 48 9.55 -25.90 13.19
C CYS A 48 9.19 -25.68 14.66
N TRP A 49 8.76 -24.48 15.06
CA TRP A 49 8.37 -24.12 16.44
C TRP A 49 9.48 -24.22 17.51
N SER A 50 10.72 -24.52 17.12
CA SER A 50 11.86 -24.56 18.04
C SER A 50 12.18 -23.19 18.64
N GLY A 51 12.62 -23.20 19.91
CA GLY A 51 13.23 -22.05 20.58
C GLY A 51 14.74 -21.89 20.33
N ARG A 52 15.39 -22.81 19.59
CA ARG A 52 16.82 -22.73 19.24
C ARG A 52 17.03 -21.78 18.07
N LEU A 53 16.90 -20.49 18.37
CA LEU A 53 17.14 -19.37 17.46
C LEU A 53 18.43 -18.63 17.86
N ASN A 54 19.38 -18.57 16.95
CA ASN A 54 20.61 -17.79 17.08
C ASN A 54 20.59 -16.56 16.18
N TRP A 55 21.50 -15.62 16.43
CA TRP A 55 21.66 -14.42 15.61
C TRP A 55 22.75 -14.62 14.56
N MET A 56 22.48 -14.17 13.34
CA MET A 56 23.41 -14.12 12.22
C MET A 56 23.44 -12.69 11.67
N GLU A 57 24.63 -12.19 11.32
CA GLU A 57 24.77 -10.92 10.61
C GLU A 57 24.48 -11.14 9.12
N SER A 58 23.45 -10.47 8.60
CA SER A 58 23.17 -10.45 7.17
C SER A 58 24.21 -9.60 6.46
N SER A 59 24.54 -9.95 5.22
CA SER A 59 25.35 -9.13 4.33
C SER A 59 24.73 -7.75 4.04
N GLY A 60 23.45 -7.56 4.36
CA GLY A 60 22.70 -6.34 4.10
C GLY A 60 22.40 -6.13 2.62
N LYS A 61 22.58 -7.15 1.76
CA LYS A 61 22.41 -7.04 0.31
C LYS A 61 21.19 -7.82 -0.16
N GLY A 62 20.50 -7.27 -1.14
CA GLY A 62 19.31 -7.89 -1.72
C GLY A 62 18.90 -7.29 -3.04
N HIS A 63 17.67 -7.61 -3.43
CA HIS A 63 17.02 -7.03 -4.60
C HIS A 63 15.57 -6.71 -4.32
N VAL A 64 15.04 -5.66 -4.96
CA VAL A 64 13.63 -5.29 -4.88
C VAL A 64 12.78 -6.38 -5.53
N TYR A 65 11.96 -7.08 -4.73
CA TYR A 65 11.00 -8.06 -5.24
C TYR A 65 9.75 -7.37 -5.79
N THR A 66 9.22 -6.39 -5.05
CA THR A 66 8.13 -5.51 -5.49
C THR A 66 8.18 -4.21 -4.68
N PHE A 67 7.56 -3.15 -5.19
CA PHE A 67 7.51 -1.84 -4.53
C PHE A 67 6.25 -1.06 -4.88
N THR A 68 5.97 -0.02 -4.10
CA THR A 68 4.97 1.00 -4.39
C THR A 68 5.50 2.37 -3.94
N THR A 69 5.19 3.41 -4.71
CA THR A 69 5.50 4.79 -4.35
C THR A 69 4.31 5.39 -3.61
N MET A 70 4.54 5.77 -2.36
CA MET A 70 3.58 6.53 -1.55
C MET A 70 3.64 7.99 -1.98
N LEU A 71 2.56 8.46 -2.62
CA LEU A 71 2.39 9.85 -3.06
C LEU A 71 1.51 10.68 -2.10
N ASP A 72 0.82 10.02 -1.16
CA ASP A 72 -0.11 10.63 -0.21
C ASP A 72 -0.12 9.82 1.12
N MET A 73 -0.50 10.46 2.23
CA MET A 73 -0.47 9.86 3.57
C MET A 73 -1.42 10.52 4.58
N VAL A 74 -2.32 9.72 5.16
CA VAL A 74 -3.35 10.18 6.13
C VAL A 74 -2.84 10.43 7.55
N GLU A 75 -1.64 9.96 7.93
CA GLU A 75 -1.01 10.25 9.23
C GLU A 75 -0.04 11.43 9.07
N PRO A 76 -0.33 12.61 9.65
CA PRO A 76 0.44 13.83 9.42
C PRO A 76 1.93 13.72 9.77
N LYS A 77 2.33 12.80 10.66
CA LYS A 77 3.75 12.56 11.04
C LYS A 77 4.62 12.04 9.89
N PHE A 78 4.02 11.52 8.82
CA PHE A 78 4.72 10.96 7.67
C PHE A 78 4.52 11.75 6.38
N MET A 79 3.71 12.83 6.37
CA MET A 79 3.53 13.68 5.19
C MET A 79 4.84 14.30 4.69
N GLY A 80 5.73 14.71 5.60
CA GLY A 80 7.03 15.28 5.25
C GLY A 80 8.04 14.29 4.65
N ASP A 81 7.67 13.01 4.52
CA ASP A 81 8.48 11.98 3.86
C ASP A 81 8.04 11.72 2.42
N LEU A 82 6.92 12.31 1.98
CA LEU A 82 6.36 12.10 0.64
C LEU A 82 7.16 12.88 -0.42
N PRO A 83 7.37 12.30 -1.62
CA PRO A 83 7.06 10.92 -2.00
C PRO A 83 8.13 9.93 -1.50
N TYR A 84 7.74 8.75 -1.05
CA TYR A 84 8.69 7.69 -0.66
C TYR A 84 8.29 6.30 -1.17
N VAL A 85 9.28 5.45 -1.39
CA VAL A 85 9.06 4.07 -1.84
C VAL A 85 9.00 3.11 -0.66
N ILE A 86 7.93 2.31 -0.58
CA ILE A 86 7.88 1.09 0.23
C ILE A 86 8.19 -0.09 -0.69
N ALA A 87 9.12 -0.95 -0.30
CA ALA A 87 9.50 -2.14 -1.05
C ALA A 87 9.49 -3.39 -0.17
N MET A 88 9.29 -4.54 -0.83
CA MET A 88 9.71 -5.83 -0.31
C MET A 88 11.07 -6.16 -0.94
N VAL A 89 12.09 -6.38 -0.13
CA VAL A 89 13.45 -6.72 -0.56
C VAL A 89 13.73 -8.17 -0.23
N ASP A 90 14.17 -8.94 -1.22
CA ASP A 90 14.68 -10.29 -1.05
C ASP A 90 16.19 -10.23 -0.82
N LEU A 91 16.60 -10.55 0.42
CA LEU A 91 17.98 -10.56 0.86
C LEU A 91 18.72 -11.81 0.37
N THR A 92 20.04 -11.72 0.21
CA THR A 92 20.85 -12.87 -0.25
C THR A 92 20.79 -14.08 0.68
N GLU A 93 20.42 -13.89 1.95
CA GLU A 93 20.21 -14.97 2.92
C GLU A 93 18.86 -15.71 2.75
N GLY A 94 18.07 -15.40 1.71
CA GLY A 94 16.85 -16.15 1.36
C GLY A 94 15.59 -15.74 2.12
N ILE A 95 15.56 -14.52 2.64
CA ILE A 95 14.43 -13.95 3.42
C ILE A 95 13.94 -12.64 2.79
N ARG A 96 12.64 -12.37 2.97
CA ARG A 96 11.97 -11.16 2.47
C ARG A 96 11.74 -10.15 3.59
N MET A 97 12.06 -8.89 3.33
CA MET A 97 11.94 -7.78 4.27
C MET A 97 11.14 -6.62 3.67
N THR A 98 10.05 -6.21 4.32
CA THR A 98 9.34 -4.97 3.98
C THR A 98 10.08 -3.78 4.58
N THR A 99 10.38 -2.76 3.77
CA THR A 99 11.22 -1.62 4.14
C THR A 99 11.00 -0.43 3.18
N ARG A 100 11.77 0.64 3.33
CA ARG A 100 11.82 1.77 2.39
C ARG A 100 13.03 1.68 1.46
N ILE A 101 12.88 2.18 0.24
CA ILE A 101 14.03 2.55 -0.60
C ILE A 101 14.23 4.06 -0.46
N ILE A 102 15.46 4.46 -0.15
CA ILE A 102 15.87 5.85 0.08
C ILE A 102 17.12 6.20 -0.74
N ASN A 103 17.53 7.47 -0.67
CA ASN A 103 18.70 8.02 -1.38
C ASN A 103 18.64 7.87 -2.91
N CYS A 104 17.46 7.73 -3.51
CA CYS A 104 17.24 7.73 -4.96
C CYS A 104 15.89 8.39 -5.28
N LYS A 105 15.61 8.71 -6.55
CA LYS A 105 14.26 9.16 -6.92
C LYS A 105 13.30 7.96 -6.86
N PRO A 106 12.02 8.15 -6.50
CA PRO A 106 11.04 7.06 -6.53
C PRO A 106 10.91 6.40 -7.90
N ASP A 107 10.96 7.21 -8.97
CA ASP A 107 10.82 6.75 -10.36
C ASP A 107 12.02 5.92 -10.87
N ASP A 108 13.18 6.01 -10.21
CA ASP A 108 14.36 5.20 -10.56
C ASP A 108 14.23 3.76 -10.02
N VAL A 109 13.33 3.50 -9.05
CA VAL A 109 13.18 2.19 -8.43
C VAL A 109 12.51 1.20 -9.38
N ALA A 110 13.04 -0.02 -9.46
CA ALA A 110 12.55 -1.07 -10.34
C ALA A 110 12.60 -2.45 -9.67
N ILE A 111 11.71 -3.36 -10.10
CA ILE A 111 11.78 -4.78 -9.71
C ILE A 111 13.12 -5.37 -10.20
N GLY A 112 13.79 -6.12 -9.32
CA GLY A 112 15.13 -6.67 -9.56
C GLY A 112 16.28 -5.69 -9.29
N MET A 113 16.00 -4.41 -8.94
CA MET A 113 17.04 -3.46 -8.53
C MET A 113 17.85 -4.02 -7.37
N LYS A 114 19.19 -4.08 -7.53
CA LYS A 114 20.12 -4.45 -6.45
C LYS A 114 20.17 -3.32 -5.43
N VAL A 115 20.05 -3.68 -4.16
CA VAL A 115 20.02 -2.73 -3.04
C VAL A 115 20.92 -3.19 -1.89
N GLU A 116 21.38 -2.23 -1.10
CA GLU A 116 22.13 -2.46 0.14
C GLU A 116 21.50 -1.71 1.32
N VAL A 117 21.64 -2.28 2.52
CA VAL A 117 21.07 -1.73 3.75
C VAL A 117 21.84 -0.49 4.22
N VAL A 118 21.10 0.51 4.67
CA VAL A 118 21.57 1.65 5.44
C VAL A 118 20.61 1.88 6.62
N PHE A 119 20.95 2.78 7.54
CA PHE A 119 20.25 2.90 8.82
C PHE A 119 19.79 4.33 9.08
N GLU A 120 18.49 4.52 9.29
CA GLU A 120 17.89 5.79 9.71
C GLU A 120 17.66 5.79 11.22
N ASP A 121 18.25 6.76 11.94
CA ASP A 121 18.07 6.89 13.38
C ASP A 121 16.65 7.37 13.72
N ILE A 122 15.92 6.59 14.55
CA ILE A 122 14.62 7.00 15.11
C ILE A 122 14.79 7.53 16.54
N SER A 123 15.70 6.90 17.29
CA SER A 123 15.90 7.14 18.72
C SER A 123 17.34 6.83 19.14
N PRO A 124 17.72 7.13 20.40
CA PRO A 124 19.01 6.71 20.96
C PRO A 124 19.22 5.18 20.91
N ASP A 125 18.14 4.40 20.97
CA ASP A 125 18.18 2.93 21.14
C ASP A 125 17.85 2.13 19.86
N CYS A 126 17.28 2.77 18.82
CA CYS A 126 16.84 2.10 17.58
C CYS A 126 17.16 2.92 16.32
N ALA A 127 17.61 2.21 15.27
CA ALA A 127 17.61 2.70 13.89
C ALA A 127 16.77 1.77 13.00
N LEU A 128 16.10 2.29 11.98
CA LEU A 128 15.45 1.46 10.96
C LEU A 128 16.48 0.98 9.94
N PRO A 129 16.57 -0.32 9.65
CA PRO A 129 17.23 -0.79 8.44
C PRO A 129 16.34 -0.45 7.23
N VAL A 130 16.79 0.52 6.44
CA VAL A 130 16.22 0.90 5.14
C VAL A 130 17.23 0.56 4.03
N PHE A 131 16.85 0.70 2.77
CA PHE A 131 17.69 0.26 1.65
C PHE A 131 17.94 1.40 0.66
N GLN A 132 19.08 1.37 -0.01
CA GLN A 132 19.44 2.28 -1.11
C GLN A 132 19.92 1.48 -2.32
N PRO A 133 19.88 2.04 -3.55
CA PRO A 133 20.44 1.37 -4.72
C PRO A 133 21.90 0.98 -4.50
N ALA A 134 22.27 -0.26 -4.81
CA ALA A 134 23.65 -0.73 -4.73
C ALA A 134 24.55 -0.08 -5.81
N ASP A 135 23.96 0.46 -6.88
CA ASP A 135 24.63 1.29 -7.87
C ASP A 135 24.72 2.75 -7.37
N PRO A 136 25.92 3.32 -7.18
CA PRO A 136 26.07 4.71 -6.74
C PRO A 136 25.56 5.75 -7.75
N SER A 137 25.43 5.41 -9.04
CA SER A 137 24.97 6.35 -10.06
C SER A 137 23.48 6.68 -9.95
N LEU A 138 22.70 5.83 -9.28
CA LEU A 138 21.28 6.03 -8.97
C LEU A 138 21.06 6.75 -7.63
N ARG A 139 22.13 7.20 -6.96
CA ARG A 139 22.03 7.84 -5.64
C ARG A 139 21.91 9.35 -5.75
N LEU A 140 20.94 9.92 -5.05
CA LEU A 140 20.80 11.37 -4.86
C LEU A 140 21.96 11.91 -4.02
N SER A 141 22.50 13.06 -4.44
CA SER A 141 23.72 13.63 -3.86
C SER A 141 23.52 14.49 -2.61
N SER A 142 22.29 14.98 -2.36
CA SER A 142 21.84 15.71 -1.16
C SER A 142 20.29 15.79 -1.12
N PRO A 143 19.66 16.08 0.04
CA PRO A 143 18.20 16.10 0.18
C PRO A 143 17.61 17.53 0.27
N GLU A 144 17.56 18.28 -0.83
CA GLU A 144 16.73 19.50 -0.96
C GLU A 144 16.17 19.57 -2.39
N ASP A 145 14.84 19.50 -2.55
CA ASP A 145 14.00 20.40 -3.37
C ASP A 145 12.53 19.90 -3.51
N ASP A 146 11.63 20.84 -3.86
CA ASP A 146 10.22 20.74 -4.28
C ASP A 146 9.08 20.63 -3.22
N ASN A 147 8.31 21.73 -3.05
CA ASN A 147 7.01 21.77 -2.34
C ASN A 147 6.14 23.02 -2.66
N GLU A 148 4.88 22.83 -3.10
CA GLU A 148 3.76 23.81 -3.28
C GLU A 148 2.45 23.02 -3.57
N THR A 149 1.19 23.45 -3.33
CA THR A 149 0.56 24.57 -2.57
C THR A 149 -0.95 24.25 -2.34
N SER A 150 -1.79 25.14 -1.78
CA SER A 150 -3.12 24.83 -1.19
C SER A 150 -4.34 25.65 -1.72
N ALA A 151 -5.59 25.16 -1.59
CA ALA A 151 -6.70 25.75 -0.77
C ALA A 151 -8.20 25.46 -1.17
N THR A 152 -8.98 24.88 -0.21
CA THR A 152 -10.44 25.11 0.12
C THR A 152 -11.63 24.73 -0.81
N ALA A 153 -12.80 24.39 -0.22
CA ALA A 153 -13.95 23.70 -0.88
C ALA A 153 -15.39 24.10 -0.38
N THR A 154 -16.45 23.61 -1.06
CA THR A 154 -17.91 23.72 -0.72
C THR A 154 -18.75 22.48 -1.20
N PRO A 155 -20.01 22.25 -0.70
CA PRO A 155 -20.64 20.89 -0.63
C PRO A 155 -21.74 20.50 -1.66
N GLU A 156 -22.20 19.24 -1.59
CA GLU A 156 -23.00 18.45 -2.57
C GLU A 156 -24.53 18.27 -2.31
N PRO A 157 -25.29 17.74 -3.31
CA PRO A 157 -26.56 17.01 -3.16
C PRO A 157 -26.56 15.55 -3.75
N ALA A 158 -27.55 14.72 -3.40
CA ALA A 158 -27.65 13.28 -3.75
C ALA A 158 -28.70 12.92 -4.84
N MET A 159 -28.58 11.73 -5.47
CA MET A 159 -29.42 11.20 -6.57
C MET A 159 -29.73 9.68 -6.40
N GLY A 160 -30.69 9.11 -7.17
CA GLY A 160 -31.23 7.74 -7.00
C GLY A 160 -31.38 6.89 -8.30
N PRO A 161 -32.26 5.86 -8.34
CA PRO A 161 -31.79 4.46 -8.41
C PRO A 161 -31.80 3.72 -9.77
N ASP A 162 -32.30 4.33 -10.85
CA ASP A 162 -32.56 3.62 -12.12
C ASP A 162 -31.85 4.24 -13.35
N ASN A 163 -30.78 5.01 -13.13
CA ASN A 163 -30.02 5.67 -14.19
C ASN A 163 -28.51 5.68 -13.90
N TYR A 164 -27.93 4.50 -13.64
CA TYR A 164 -26.48 4.34 -13.59
C TYR A 164 -25.88 4.63 -14.98
N GLN A 165 -24.98 5.60 -15.05
CA GLN A 165 -24.36 6.08 -16.29
C GLN A 165 -22.99 5.42 -16.53
N THR A 166 -22.34 4.97 -15.45
CA THR A 166 -20.95 4.51 -15.45
C THR A 166 -20.79 3.08 -14.93
N ILE A 167 -21.87 2.45 -14.43
CA ILE A 167 -21.95 1.01 -14.20
C ILE A 167 -23.18 0.40 -14.88
N LEU A 168 -23.11 -0.88 -15.21
CA LEU A 168 -24.28 -1.72 -15.52
C LEU A 168 -24.61 -2.56 -14.28
N TYR A 169 -25.90 -2.77 -14.03
CA TYR A 169 -26.39 -3.57 -12.91
C TYR A 169 -27.39 -4.60 -13.44
N GLU A 170 -27.02 -5.87 -13.42
CA GLU A 170 -27.77 -6.97 -14.02
C GLU A 170 -27.99 -8.07 -12.99
N ILE A 171 -29.23 -8.57 -12.83
CA ILE A 171 -29.56 -9.71 -11.96
C ILE A 171 -29.86 -10.91 -12.85
N GLY A 172 -29.36 -12.09 -12.49
CA GLY A 172 -29.65 -13.34 -13.19
C GLY A 172 -28.93 -13.50 -14.54
N LYS A 173 -27.82 -12.79 -14.76
CA LYS A 173 -27.13 -12.74 -16.06
C LYS A 173 -26.58 -14.10 -16.50
N THR A 174 -25.98 -14.84 -15.56
CA THR A 174 -25.35 -16.15 -15.79
C THR A 174 -26.14 -17.27 -15.13
N CYS A 175 -26.69 -17.03 -13.94
CA CYS A 175 -27.53 -17.97 -13.19
C CYS A 175 -28.46 -17.27 -12.19
N ASP A 176 -29.52 -17.96 -11.76
CA ASP A 176 -30.42 -17.47 -10.73
C ASP A 176 -29.67 -17.18 -9.41
N GLY A 177 -29.94 -16.01 -8.83
CA GLY A 177 -29.29 -15.56 -7.59
C GLY A 177 -27.93 -14.88 -7.76
N GLU A 178 -27.48 -14.66 -9.00
CA GLU A 178 -26.31 -13.83 -9.34
C GLU A 178 -26.71 -12.37 -9.59
N CYS A 179 -25.83 -11.42 -9.25
CA CYS A 179 -25.88 -10.06 -9.78
C CYS A 179 -24.52 -9.61 -10.31
N THR A 180 -24.46 -9.26 -11.59
CA THR A 180 -23.28 -8.65 -12.21
C THR A 180 -23.35 -7.13 -12.05
N ILE A 181 -22.33 -6.55 -11.43
CA ILE A 181 -22.06 -5.11 -11.48
C ILE A 181 -20.89 -4.92 -12.44
N THR A 182 -21.11 -4.27 -13.59
CA THR A 182 -20.06 -4.06 -14.61
C THR A 182 -19.64 -2.60 -14.65
N LEU A 183 -18.36 -2.30 -14.38
CA LEU A 183 -17.78 -0.98 -14.60
C LEU A 183 -17.83 -0.65 -16.10
N ASN A 184 -18.47 0.45 -16.48
CA ASN A 184 -18.84 0.75 -17.86
C ASN A 184 -18.21 2.06 -18.36
N ARG A 185 -16.87 2.14 -18.33
CA ARG A 185 -16.09 3.23 -18.94
C ARG A 185 -14.89 2.65 -19.73
N PRO A 186 -15.13 1.78 -20.74
CA PRO A 186 -14.06 1.04 -21.41
C PRO A 186 -13.03 1.94 -22.11
N ASP A 187 -13.45 3.09 -22.66
CA ASP A 187 -12.56 4.08 -23.29
C ASP A 187 -11.61 4.77 -22.29
N LYS A 188 -11.91 4.68 -20.99
CA LYS A 188 -11.11 5.18 -19.87
C LYS A 188 -10.61 4.02 -19.00
N TYR A 189 -10.49 2.81 -19.57
CA TYR A 189 -10.02 1.60 -18.90
C TYR A 189 -10.77 1.26 -17.60
N ASN A 190 -12.05 1.63 -17.54
CA ASN A 190 -12.92 1.51 -16.37
C ASN A 190 -12.37 2.19 -15.11
N ALA A 191 -11.62 3.28 -15.27
CA ALA A 191 -11.22 4.12 -14.16
C ALA A 191 -12.45 4.67 -13.41
N ILE A 192 -12.39 4.67 -12.08
CA ILE A 192 -13.48 5.07 -11.20
C ILE A 192 -13.47 6.60 -11.10
N ASN A 193 -14.43 7.26 -11.74
CA ASN A 193 -14.69 8.68 -11.52
C ASN A 193 -15.68 8.87 -10.34
N ARG A 194 -15.91 10.13 -9.94
CA ARG A 194 -16.84 10.49 -8.87
C ARG A 194 -18.24 9.87 -9.04
N GLN A 195 -18.78 9.97 -10.26
CA GLN A 195 -20.07 9.37 -10.62
C GLN A 195 -20.06 7.84 -10.37
N MET A 196 -19.04 7.13 -10.86
CA MET A 196 -18.90 5.69 -10.67
C MET A 196 -18.75 5.29 -9.19
N ALA A 197 -18.06 6.09 -8.38
CA ALA A 197 -17.95 5.83 -6.95
C ALA A 197 -19.32 5.90 -6.24
N VAL A 198 -20.11 6.94 -6.52
CA VAL A 198 -21.48 7.09 -6.00
C VAL A 198 -22.39 5.94 -6.47
N GLU A 199 -22.33 5.57 -7.76
CA GLU A 199 -23.12 4.47 -8.33
C GLU A 199 -22.73 3.11 -7.73
N LEU A 200 -21.44 2.85 -7.51
CA LEU A 200 -20.97 1.62 -6.87
C LEU A 200 -21.41 1.52 -5.40
N ILE A 201 -21.34 2.61 -4.63
CA ILE A 201 -21.81 2.63 -3.24
C ILE A 201 -23.29 2.25 -3.17
N ASP A 202 -24.12 2.79 -4.07
CA ASP A 202 -25.54 2.47 -4.15
C ASP A 202 -25.78 1.01 -4.58
N ALA A 203 -25.13 0.56 -5.65
CA ALA A 203 -25.25 -0.80 -6.17
C ALA A 203 -24.88 -1.87 -5.14
N PHE A 204 -23.75 -1.73 -4.42
CA PHE A 204 -23.35 -2.68 -3.38
C PHE A 204 -24.24 -2.64 -2.12
N ARG A 205 -24.90 -1.51 -1.84
CA ARG A 205 -25.96 -1.45 -0.81
C ARG A 205 -27.24 -2.16 -1.29
N ARG A 206 -27.60 -2.02 -2.57
CA ARG A 206 -28.76 -2.67 -3.20
C ARG A 206 -28.64 -4.19 -3.17
N VAL A 207 -27.55 -4.77 -3.68
CA VAL A 207 -27.37 -6.24 -3.70
C VAL A 207 -27.40 -6.85 -2.30
N ARG A 208 -26.75 -6.20 -1.33
CA ARG A 208 -26.71 -6.66 0.06
C ARG A 208 -28.11 -6.88 0.64
N ASN A 209 -29.01 -5.93 0.40
CA ASN A 209 -30.37 -5.94 0.94
C ASN A 209 -31.36 -6.79 0.11
N GLU A 210 -31.01 -7.14 -1.12
CA GLU A 210 -31.87 -7.91 -2.04
C GLU A 210 -31.79 -9.42 -1.77
N ALA A 211 -32.80 -9.97 -1.10
CA ALA A 211 -32.81 -11.35 -0.62
C ALA A 211 -32.75 -12.41 -1.74
N SER A 212 -33.12 -12.06 -2.98
CA SER A 212 -33.03 -12.97 -4.12
C SER A 212 -31.61 -13.21 -4.64
N ILE A 213 -30.66 -12.32 -4.33
CA ILE A 213 -29.25 -12.43 -4.75
C ILE A 213 -28.42 -13.10 -3.65
N GLY A 214 -27.67 -14.14 -4.02
CA GLY A 214 -26.69 -14.82 -3.18
C GLY A 214 -25.22 -14.52 -3.54
N VAL A 215 -24.92 -14.06 -4.75
CA VAL A 215 -23.56 -13.75 -5.21
C VAL A 215 -23.48 -12.50 -6.09
N VAL A 216 -22.42 -11.72 -5.93
CA VAL A 216 -22.07 -10.55 -6.76
C VAL A 216 -20.87 -10.88 -7.64
N VAL A 217 -20.96 -10.56 -8.92
CA VAL A 217 -19.82 -10.54 -9.84
C VAL A 217 -19.49 -9.08 -10.17
N LEU A 218 -18.34 -8.60 -9.70
CA LEU A 218 -17.81 -7.30 -10.14
C LEU A 218 -16.99 -7.51 -11.42
N ALA A 219 -17.42 -6.90 -12.51
CA ALA A 219 -16.84 -7.03 -13.85
C ALA A 219 -16.41 -5.66 -14.42
N GLY A 220 -15.62 -5.66 -15.49
CA GLY A 220 -15.25 -4.46 -16.25
C GLY A 220 -15.66 -4.62 -17.71
N ALA A 221 -16.18 -3.57 -18.33
CA ALA A 221 -16.56 -3.55 -19.73
C ALA A 221 -15.33 -3.42 -20.65
N GLY A 222 -15.41 -4.03 -21.83
CA GLY A 222 -14.33 -4.04 -22.82
C GLY A 222 -13.21 -5.05 -22.52
N GLU A 223 -12.26 -5.16 -23.46
CA GLU A 223 -11.27 -6.24 -23.47
C GLU A 223 -9.89 -5.85 -22.91
N LYS A 224 -9.66 -4.56 -22.64
CA LYS A 224 -8.31 -4.03 -22.35
C LYS A 224 -7.89 -4.11 -20.88
N ALA A 225 -8.84 -3.86 -19.96
CA ALA A 225 -8.58 -3.82 -18.53
C ALA A 225 -9.89 -3.99 -17.74
N PHE A 226 -9.80 -4.63 -16.58
CA PHE A 226 -10.91 -4.70 -15.62
C PHE A 226 -11.20 -3.31 -15.02
N CYS A 227 -10.19 -2.68 -14.42
CA CYS A 227 -10.22 -1.34 -13.82
C CYS A 227 -8.77 -0.86 -13.62
N THR A 228 -8.50 0.43 -13.81
CA THR A 228 -7.17 1.04 -13.56
C THR A 228 -7.09 1.85 -12.26
N GLY A 229 -8.09 1.75 -11.37
CA GLY A 229 -8.17 2.54 -10.14
C GLY A 229 -8.95 3.85 -10.34
N GLY A 230 -8.62 4.89 -9.57
CA GLY A 230 -9.27 6.20 -9.69
C GLY A 230 -8.97 6.90 -11.03
N ASP A 231 -9.95 7.62 -11.56
CA ASP A 231 -9.78 8.41 -12.78
C ASP A 231 -8.95 9.68 -12.53
N LEU A 232 -7.81 9.81 -13.21
CA LEU A 232 -6.92 10.96 -13.10
C LEU A 232 -7.55 12.27 -13.59
N GLU A 233 -8.67 12.22 -14.32
CA GLU A 233 -9.45 13.43 -14.67
C GLU A 233 -10.30 13.98 -13.51
N ILE A 234 -10.38 13.28 -12.35
CA ILE A 234 -10.91 13.83 -11.08
C ILE A 234 -9.90 14.78 -10.39
N PHE A 235 -8.75 15.05 -11.00
CA PHE A 235 -7.65 15.81 -10.41
C PHE A 235 -7.33 17.08 -11.23
N PRO A 236 -8.19 18.13 -11.24
CA PRO A 236 -7.94 19.35 -12.01
C PRO A 236 -6.90 20.24 -11.32
N SER A 237 -5.62 19.92 -11.51
CA SER A 237 -4.45 20.69 -11.03
C SER A 237 -4.27 20.77 -9.50
N LEU A 238 -3.12 21.32 -9.08
CA LEU A 238 -2.72 21.50 -7.67
C LEU A 238 -3.74 22.29 -6.83
N ALA A 239 -4.54 23.16 -7.46
CA ALA A 239 -5.58 23.93 -6.76
C ALA A 239 -6.69 23.04 -6.17
N GLU A 240 -6.93 21.85 -6.72
CA GLU A 240 -8.02 20.95 -6.32
C GLU A 240 -7.58 19.71 -5.53
N HIS A 241 -6.34 19.66 -5.04
CA HIS A 241 -5.80 18.53 -4.27
C HIS A 241 -6.70 18.13 -3.06
N GLN A 242 -7.40 19.09 -2.45
CA GLN A 242 -8.37 18.83 -1.38
C GLN A 242 -9.61 18.02 -1.87
N ASN A 243 -10.05 18.21 -3.11
CA ASN A 243 -11.13 17.42 -3.72
C ASN A 243 -10.68 15.98 -3.93
N SER A 244 -9.42 15.76 -4.36
CA SER A 244 -8.81 14.44 -4.50
C SER A 244 -8.67 13.70 -3.17
N LEU A 245 -8.21 14.40 -2.12
CA LEU A 245 -8.13 13.87 -0.75
C LEU A 245 -9.51 13.50 -0.20
N ASN A 246 -10.52 14.35 -0.41
CA ASN A 246 -11.89 14.08 0.00
C ASN A 246 -12.49 12.89 -0.79
N TRP A 247 -12.21 12.79 -2.09
CA TRP A 247 -12.64 11.67 -2.93
C TRP A 247 -12.01 10.36 -2.46
N LEU A 248 -10.70 10.32 -2.20
CA LEU A 248 -10.02 9.12 -1.67
C LEU A 248 -10.53 8.73 -0.26
N SER A 249 -10.65 9.72 0.64
CA SER A 249 -10.95 9.50 2.06
C SER A 249 -12.42 9.19 2.35
N HIS A 250 -13.35 9.70 1.53
CA HIS A 250 -14.78 9.46 1.66
C HIS A 250 -15.30 8.52 0.58
N GLU A 251 -15.31 8.92 -0.69
CA GLU A 251 -15.94 8.12 -1.74
C GLU A 251 -15.19 6.80 -2.02
N GLY A 252 -13.86 6.83 -2.17
CA GLY A 252 -13.05 5.63 -2.39
C GLY A 252 -13.11 4.65 -1.20
N LEU A 253 -13.03 5.17 0.02
CA LEU A 253 -13.17 4.37 1.24
C LEU A 253 -14.60 3.84 1.42
N ASP A 254 -15.64 4.60 1.05
CA ASP A 254 -17.03 4.15 1.14
C ASP A 254 -17.39 3.16 0.03
N VAL A 255 -16.80 3.24 -1.17
CA VAL A 255 -16.82 2.16 -2.18
C VAL A 255 -16.17 0.91 -1.60
N GLN A 256 -14.95 1.02 -1.05
CA GLN A 256 -14.24 -0.10 -0.43
C GLN A 256 -15.08 -0.72 0.70
N ARG A 257 -15.70 0.09 1.56
CA ARG A 257 -16.61 -0.38 2.62
C ARG A 257 -17.87 -1.01 2.06
N ALA A 258 -18.47 -0.44 1.02
CA ALA A 258 -19.68 -0.98 0.40
C ALA A 258 -19.43 -2.39 -0.17
N ILE A 259 -18.29 -2.60 -0.81
CA ILE A 259 -17.78 -3.90 -1.27
C ILE A 259 -17.51 -4.83 -0.07
N THR A 260 -16.58 -4.46 0.82
CA THR A 260 -16.09 -5.33 1.90
C THR A 260 -17.11 -5.63 3.01
N SER A 261 -18.20 -4.86 3.12
CA SER A 261 -19.32 -5.17 4.02
C SER A 261 -20.54 -5.75 3.30
N CYS A 262 -20.42 -6.13 2.03
CA CYS A 262 -21.39 -6.94 1.33
C CYS A 262 -20.99 -8.41 1.43
N GLU A 263 -21.73 -9.20 2.22
CA GLU A 263 -21.44 -10.63 2.49
C GLU A 263 -21.66 -11.56 1.26
N LYS A 264 -21.96 -10.98 0.09
CA LYS A 264 -22.30 -11.66 -1.16
C LYS A 264 -21.21 -11.51 -2.23
N VAL A 265 -20.07 -10.90 -1.89
CA VAL A 265 -18.92 -10.63 -2.78
C VAL A 265 -17.87 -11.73 -2.62
#